data_AF-A0AAV4QUK2-F1
#
_entry.id   AF-A0AAV4QUK2-F1
#
_cell.length_a   1.000
_cell.length_b   1.000
_cell.length_c   1.000
_cell.angle_alpha   90.00
_cell.angle_beta   90.00
_cell.angle_gamma   90.00
#
_symmetry.space_group_name_H-M   'P 1'
#
loop_
_entity.id
_entity.type
_entity.pdbx_description
1 polymer ?
#
loop_
_entity_poly.entity_id
_entity_poly.type
_entity_poly.pdbx_seq_one_letter_code
_entity_poly.pdbx_strand_id
1 'polypeptide(L)'
;MPPFKRVNVKLLSKDVHHVLRTILSTCHLSTDHLDDLLRSRPTRAKQERSSSASVKYHDSMWNEDQKTEEDKPEEDEQQIKKEPHIDFRYWLNQNVDEALQRLWAYGPLREETEQLRSQLKQILHLKDIVWNIEWGMRYFKSYLQCFQELACQYPAWMIPLKGRCLVFDHQTGVSFEGHVILSCEDVTTYNWLYIIQSVNQYEKLLQQIPKAEHSLSKVLRGIKVDHQKFQLIIMVQMYIHQLGRLTSALYKYNELYGFPKEWSGCLADFQIVVECKAGQLMLSPSGQFIVPVSCPAFDLVDFMSKNMKEASSRLELYAIMKKQEQAIHMQCMSKLGLSALEKDDDITPDLMVTCCQRILHSVDFLGMNLQGLRLRISHHYSLRPDGEMCIPWNWTTPSWQPR
;
A
#
# COMPACT_ATOMS: atom_id res chain seq x y z
N MET A 1 1.27 -40.62 17.67
CA MET A 1 2.30 -39.61 17.33
C MET A 1 3.45 -39.76 18.31
N PRO A 2 4.72 -39.80 17.86
CA PRO A 2 5.84 -39.82 18.79
C PRO A 2 5.92 -38.46 19.52
N PRO A 3 6.21 -38.44 20.84
CA PRO A 3 6.28 -37.21 21.61
C PRO A 3 7.51 -36.37 21.22
N PHE A 4 7.35 -35.05 21.14
CA PHE A 4 8.45 -34.13 20.89
C PHE A 4 9.45 -34.15 22.06
N LYS A 5 10.73 -34.38 21.76
CA LYS A 5 11.81 -34.42 22.74
C LYS A 5 12.60 -33.12 22.71
N ARG A 6 12.65 -32.40 23.83
CA ARG A 6 13.45 -31.18 23.96
C ARG A 6 14.92 -31.55 24.11
N VAL A 7 15.77 -30.98 23.26
CA VAL A 7 17.22 -31.21 23.25
C VAL A 7 17.93 -29.88 23.42
N ASN A 8 18.94 -29.83 24.29
CA ASN A 8 19.77 -28.64 24.52
C ASN A 8 21.15 -28.89 23.91
N VAL A 9 21.51 -28.12 22.88
CA VAL A 9 22.82 -28.22 22.21
C VAL A 9 23.62 -26.96 22.53
N LYS A 10 24.84 -27.13 23.06
CA LYS A 10 25.79 -26.02 23.30
C LYS A 10 26.75 -25.92 22.11
N LEU A 11 26.72 -24.81 21.41
CA LEU A 11 27.52 -24.55 20.21
C LEU A 11 28.79 -23.78 20.60
N LEU A 12 29.89 -24.48 20.85
CA LEU A 12 31.16 -23.89 21.31
C LEU A 12 32.31 -24.03 20.28
N SER A 13 32.01 -24.39 19.03
CA SER A 13 33.00 -24.67 17.98
C SER A 13 32.96 -23.63 16.86
N LYS A 14 34.14 -23.21 16.37
CA LYS A 14 34.29 -22.38 15.15
C LYS A 14 34.17 -23.19 13.85
N ASP A 15 34.24 -24.52 13.94
CA ASP A 15 34.08 -25.42 12.80
C ASP A 15 32.60 -25.76 12.60
N VAL A 16 32.03 -25.20 11.54
CA VAL A 16 30.62 -25.34 11.13
C VAL A 16 30.27 -26.79 10.81
N HIS A 17 31.21 -27.58 10.27
CA HIS A 17 30.96 -28.98 9.91
C HIS A 17 30.80 -29.84 11.16
N HIS A 18 31.69 -29.62 12.14
CA HIS A 18 31.62 -30.27 13.45
C HIS A 18 30.34 -29.90 14.21
N VAL A 19 29.91 -28.64 14.11
CA VAL A 19 28.65 -28.16 14.70
C VAL A 19 27.44 -28.84 14.08
N LEU A 20 27.34 -28.88 12.75
CA LEU A 20 26.22 -29.52 12.04
C LEU A 20 26.14 -31.02 12.35
N ARG A 21 27.28 -31.71 12.37
CA ARG A 21 27.34 -33.13 12.75
C ARG A 21 26.88 -33.34 14.20
N THR A 22 27.27 -32.45 15.11
CA THR A 22 26.84 -32.51 16.53
C THR A 22 25.32 -32.30 16.66
N ILE A 23 24.73 -31.33 15.96
CA ILE A 23 23.28 -31.09 16.01
C ILE A 23 22.51 -32.29 15.45
N LEU A 24 22.87 -32.76 14.25
CA LEU A 24 22.15 -33.85 13.57
C LEU A 24 22.23 -35.16 14.36
N SER A 25 23.42 -35.50 14.87
CA SER A 25 23.60 -36.68 15.73
C SER A 25 22.82 -36.59 17.04
N THR A 26 22.74 -35.40 17.66
CA THR A 26 21.95 -35.20 18.89
C THR A 26 20.44 -35.33 18.61
N CYS A 27 20.01 -35.06 17.39
CA CYS A 27 18.64 -35.29 16.91
C CYS A 27 18.41 -36.71 16.35
N HIS A 28 19.38 -37.62 16.43
CA HIS A 28 19.34 -38.97 15.84
C HIS A 28 19.03 -38.99 14.33
N LEU A 29 19.47 -37.95 13.62
CA LEU A 29 19.36 -37.84 12.16
C LEU A 29 20.67 -38.29 11.49
N SER A 30 20.58 -38.84 10.28
CA SER A 30 21.76 -39.29 9.53
C SER A 30 22.70 -38.11 9.23
N THR A 31 24.01 -38.39 9.31
CA THR A 31 25.08 -37.44 8.99
C THR A 31 25.81 -37.78 7.70
N ASP A 32 25.34 -38.79 6.96
CA ASP A 32 26.06 -39.37 5.82
C ASP A 32 26.25 -38.36 4.67
N HIS A 33 25.24 -37.52 4.44
CA HIS A 33 25.27 -36.45 3.44
C HIS A 33 26.31 -35.35 3.70
N LEU A 34 26.82 -35.22 4.94
CA LEU A 34 27.84 -34.23 5.26
C LEU A 34 29.23 -34.64 4.78
N ASP A 35 29.48 -35.94 4.58
CA ASP A 35 30.76 -36.44 4.08
C ASP A 35 30.86 -36.38 2.55
N ASP A 36 29.73 -36.47 1.84
CA ASP A 36 29.67 -36.31 0.38
C ASP A 36 30.03 -34.88 -0.06
N LEU A 37 29.63 -33.87 0.74
CA LEU A 37 29.96 -32.45 0.53
C LEU A 37 31.47 -32.15 0.61
N LEU A 38 32.25 -32.97 1.30
CA LEU A 38 33.71 -32.82 1.37
C LEU A 38 34.40 -33.46 0.16
N ARG A 39 33.80 -34.49 -0.43
CA ARG A 39 34.34 -35.21 -1.60
C ARG A 39 34.08 -34.48 -2.92
N SER A 40 33.10 -33.58 -2.98
CA SER A 40 32.72 -32.83 -4.18
C SER A 40 33.52 -31.54 -4.44
N ARG A 41 34.60 -31.26 -3.70
CA ARG A 41 35.48 -30.12 -3.98
C ARG A 41 36.47 -30.47 -5.12
N PRO A 42 36.47 -29.73 -6.25
CA PRO A 42 37.43 -29.99 -7.33
C PRO A 42 38.86 -29.63 -6.91
N THR A 43 39.79 -30.56 -7.12
CA THR A 43 41.24 -30.39 -6.95
C THR A 43 41.79 -29.43 -8.02
N ARG A 44 42.28 -28.27 -7.59
CA ARG A 44 42.90 -27.26 -8.47
C ARG A 44 44.31 -27.70 -8.86
N ALA A 45 44.54 -27.93 -10.16
CA ALA A 45 45.86 -28.24 -10.73
C ALA A 45 46.81 -27.04 -10.65
N LYS A 46 48.10 -27.34 -10.49
CA LYS A 46 49.24 -26.41 -10.38
C LYS A 46 49.41 -25.58 -11.66
N GLN A 47 49.57 -24.26 -11.52
CA GLN A 47 50.30 -23.46 -12.51
C GLN A 47 51.17 -22.40 -11.81
N GLU A 48 52.38 -22.28 -12.37
CA GLU A 48 53.55 -21.62 -11.83
C GLU A 48 53.52 -20.09 -11.95
N ARG A 49 54.40 -19.47 -11.16
CA ARG A 49 54.55 -18.04 -10.89
C ARG A 49 55.16 -17.26 -12.06
N SER A 50 54.63 -16.06 -12.34
CA SER A 50 55.47 -14.87 -12.61
C SER A 50 54.75 -13.55 -12.28
N SER A 51 55.28 -12.91 -11.24
CA SER A 51 55.46 -11.47 -10.97
C SER A 51 54.46 -10.38 -11.39
N SER A 52 54.15 -9.57 -10.37
CA SER A 52 53.97 -8.10 -10.33
C SER A 52 52.69 -7.49 -10.91
N ALA A 53 51.67 -7.38 -10.04
CA ALA A 53 51.04 -6.11 -9.71
C ALA A 53 50.13 -6.34 -8.49
N SER A 54 50.32 -5.55 -7.45
CA SER A 54 49.50 -5.56 -6.23
C SER A 54 48.07 -5.12 -6.56
N VAL A 55 47.17 -6.08 -6.74
CA VAL A 55 45.73 -5.83 -6.84
C VAL A 55 45.09 -6.16 -5.49
N LYS A 56 44.73 -5.11 -4.77
CA LYS A 56 43.82 -5.16 -3.62
C LYS A 56 42.46 -5.61 -4.12
N TYR A 57 42.12 -6.89 -3.91
CA TYR A 57 40.77 -7.39 -4.15
C TYR A 57 39.95 -7.28 -2.87
N HIS A 58 38.98 -6.36 -2.92
CA HIS A 58 37.62 -6.43 -2.39
C HIS A 58 37.42 -7.19 -1.08
N ASP A 59 37.58 -6.44 0.01
CA ASP A 59 36.84 -6.64 1.25
C ASP A 59 35.42 -6.06 1.05
N SER A 60 34.54 -6.83 0.41
CA SER A 60 33.13 -6.47 0.22
C SER A 60 32.25 -7.71 0.26
N MET A 61 32.19 -8.35 1.43
CA MET A 61 31.13 -9.32 1.68
C MET A 61 30.55 -9.25 3.11
N TRP A 62 31.12 -8.46 4.02
CA TRP A 62 30.67 -8.44 5.43
C TRP A 62 30.81 -7.09 6.14
N ASN A 63 30.61 -5.97 5.44
CA ASN A 63 30.47 -4.64 6.05
C ASN A 63 29.48 -3.80 5.24
N GLU A 64 28.19 -4.12 5.30
CA GLU A 64 27.14 -3.21 4.82
C GLU A 64 25.92 -3.17 5.76
N ASP A 65 26.08 -3.64 7.01
CA ASP A 65 25.20 -3.29 8.13
C ASP A 65 25.94 -2.25 8.97
N GLN A 66 25.86 -0.98 8.56
CA GLN A 66 26.09 0.27 9.33
C GLN A 66 26.63 1.38 8.41
N LYS A 67 25.72 2.06 7.69
CA LYS A 67 25.89 3.45 7.24
C LYS A 67 24.55 4.04 6.82
N THR A 68 24.03 4.88 7.72
CA THR A 68 23.15 6.04 7.50
C THR A 68 22.39 6.13 6.16
N GLU A 69 21.07 5.95 6.22
CA GLU A 69 20.05 6.27 5.21
C GLU A 69 19.85 7.79 5.01
N GLU A 70 20.93 8.56 4.96
CA GLU A 70 20.91 9.96 4.55
C GLU A 70 21.90 10.07 3.38
N ASP A 71 21.42 10.49 2.21
CA ASP A 71 22.12 10.61 0.91
C ASP A 71 22.02 9.40 -0.04
N LYS A 72 20.87 9.23 -0.70
CA LYS A 72 20.75 8.88 -2.14
C LYS A 72 19.31 8.99 -2.68
N PRO A 73 18.79 10.19 -2.98
CA PRO A 73 17.57 10.34 -3.78
C PRO A 73 17.84 10.47 -5.29
N GLU A 74 19.08 10.73 -5.71
CA GLU A 74 19.34 11.22 -7.09
C GLU A 74 19.58 10.13 -8.15
N GLU A 75 19.96 8.90 -7.76
CA GLU A 75 20.27 7.84 -8.75
C GLU A 75 19.00 7.17 -9.30
N ASP A 76 17.93 7.07 -8.51
CA ASP A 76 16.65 6.50 -8.94
C ASP A 76 15.83 7.49 -9.80
N GLU A 77 15.89 8.80 -9.50
CA GLU A 77 15.26 9.84 -10.34
C GLU A 77 15.92 9.98 -11.72
N GLN A 78 17.19 9.60 -11.86
CA GLN A 78 17.91 9.66 -13.14
C GLN A 78 17.66 8.44 -14.05
N GLN A 79 17.24 7.30 -13.48
CA GLN A 79 16.83 6.13 -14.27
C GLN A 79 15.42 6.28 -14.84
N ILE A 80 14.51 6.95 -14.12
CA ILE A 80 13.15 7.28 -14.61
C ILE A 80 13.19 8.20 -15.86
N LYS A 81 14.27 8.97 -16.05
CA LYS A 81 14.44 9.89 -17.18
C LYS A 81 14.99 9.25 -18.47
N LYS A 82 15.23 7.93 -18.51
CA LYS A 82 15.82 7.22 -19.66
C LYS A 82 14.94 6.12 -20.25
N GLU A 83 13.64 6.13 -20.01
CA GLU A 83 12.75 5.28 -20.81
C GLU A 83 12.60 5.85 -22.22
N PRO A 84 12.75 5.03 -23.28
CA PRO A 84 12.46 5.49 -24.63
C PRO A 84 11.03 6.03 -24.67
N HIS A 85 10.84 7.16 -25.33
CA HIS A 85 9.53 7.79 -25.48
C HIS A 85 8.63 6.90 -26.35
N ILE A 86 7.93 5.96 -25.71
CA ILE A 86 7.08 4.97 -26.36
C ILE A 86 5.77 5.65 -26.77
N ASP A 87 5.49 5.61 -28.08
CA ASP A 87 4.21 6.05 -28.64
C ASP A 87 3.06 5.17 -28.11
N PHE A 88 2.00 5.81 -27.63
CA PHE A 88 0.86 5.12 -27.02
C PHE A 88 0.18 4.17 -28.01
N ARG A 89 0.00 4.59 -29.26
CA ARG A 89 -0.65 3.76 -30.28
C ARG A 89 0.19 2.54 -30.60
N TYR A 90 1.50 2.72 -30.77
CA TYR A 90 2.42 1.61 -30.96
C TYR A 90 2.34 0.62 -29.79
N TRP A 91 2.43 1.08 -28.54
CA TRP A 91 2.36 0.21 -27.38
C TRP A 91 1.02 -0.52 -27.27
N LEU A 92 -0.09 0.19 -27.48
CA LEU A 92 -1.43 -0.39 -27.46
C LEU A 92 -1.55 -1.53 -28.47
N ASN A 93 -1.10 -1.32 -29.71
CA ASN A 93 -1.17 -2.33 -30.76
C ASN A 93 -0.33 -3.58 -30.47
N GLN A 94 0.77 -3.44 -29.74
CA GLN A 94 1.61 -4.59 -29.37
C GLN A 94 1.01 -5.42 -28.23
N ASN A 95 0.16 -4.82 -27.40
CA ASN A 95 -0.29 -5.44 -26.14
C ASN A 95 -1.79 -5.78 -26.12
N VAL A 96 -2.62 -5.23 -27.02
CA VAL A 96 -4.08 -5.41 -26.99
C VAL A 96 -4.51 -6.88 -27.09
N ASP A 97 -3.94 -7.64 -28.02
CA ASP A 97 -4.32 -9.03 -28.24
C ASP A 97 -3.92 -9.90 -27.04
N GLU A 98 -2.71 -9.68 -26.51
CA GLU A 98 -2.24 -10.37 -25.31
C GLU A 98 -3.06 -9.99 -24.08
N ALA A 99 -3.45 -8.72 -23.93
CA ALA A 99 -4.29 -8.26 -22.84
C ALA A 99 -5.66 -8.94 -22.87
N LEU A 100 -6.31 -8.98 -24.03
CA LEU A 100 -7.60 -9.66 -24.20
C LEU A 100 -7.50 -11.16 -23.95
N GLN A 101 -6.43 -11.80 -24.43
CA GLN A 101 -6.18 -13.22 -24.17
C GLN A 101 -6.00 -13.50 -22.67
N ARG A 102 -5.20 -12.68 -21.98
CA ARG A 102 -4.99 -12.79 -20.53
C ARG A 102 -6.30 -12.52 -19.76
N LEU A 103 -7.06 -11.49 -20.13
CA LEU A 103 -8.37 -11.18 -19.53
C LEU A 103 -9.33 -12.37 -19.64
N TRP A 104 -9.41 -12.99 -20.81
CA TRP A 104 -10.28 -14.15 -21.03
C TRP A 104 -9.82 -15.36 -20.23
N ALA A 105 -8.51 -15.67 -20.25
CA ALA A 105 -7.95 -16.79 -19.49
C ALA A 105 -8.10 -16.60 -17.97
N TYR A 106 -8.05 -15.36 -17.48
CA TYR A 106 -8.17 -15.03 -16.05
C TYR A 106 -9.63 -14.88 -15.59
N GLY A 107 -10.59 -14.79 -16.53
CA GLY A 107 -12.01 -14.63 -16.26
C GLY A 107 -12.57 -15.62 -15.23
N PRO A 108 -12.39 -16.94 -15.40
CA PRO A 108 -12.89 -17.93 -14.46
C PRO A 108 -12.37 -17.75 -13.03
N LEU A 109 -11.07 -17.46 -12.89
CA LEU A 109 -10.46 -17.23 -11.57
C LEU A 109 -11.05 -15.99 -10.88
N ARG A 110 -11.31 -14.93 -11.64
CA ARG A 110 -11.95 -13.70 -11.13
C ARG A 110 -13.38 -13.96 -10.69
N GLU A 111 -14.15 -14.65 -11.49
CA GLU A 111 -15.53 -15.04 -11.16
C GLU A 111 -15.57 -15.91 -9.90
N GLU A 112 -14.73 -16.95 -9.81
CA GLU A 112 -14.65 -17.82 -8.63
C GLU A 112 -14.25 -17.04 -7.37
N THR A 113 -13.28 -16.12 -7.48
CA THR A 113 -12.81 -15.31 -6.35
C THR A 113 -13.90 -14.37 -5.85
N GLU A 114 -14.60 -13.68 -6.76
CA GLU A 114 -15.71 -12.79 -6.41
C GLU A 114 -16.94 -13.54 -5.90
N GLN A 115 -17.21 -14.74 -6.43
CA GLN A 115 -18.24 -15.62 -5.90
C GLN A 115 -17.92 -16.03 -4.46
N LEU A 116 -16.70 -16.49 -4.18
CA LEU A 116 -16.27 -16.88 -2.84
C LEU A 116 -16.33 -15.71 -1.87
N ARG A 117 -15.83 -14.54 -2.27
CA ARG A 117 -15.93 -13.28 -1.52
C ARG A 117 -17.39 -12.94 -1.18
N SER A 118 -18.27 -13.01 -2.17
CA SER A 118 -19.70 -12.70 -2.02
C SER A 118 -20.41 -13.68 -1.09
N GLN A 119 -20.12 -14.97 -1.22
CA GLN A 119 -20.67 -16.02 -0.34
C GLN A 119 -20.25 -15.80 1.11
N LEU A 120 -18.94 -15.59 1.37
CA LEU A 120 -18.43 -15.33 2.72
C LEU A 120 -19.05 -14.07 3.33
N LYS A 121 -19.13 -13.00 2.54
CA LYS A 121 -19.78 -11.75 2.94
C LYS A 121 -21.23 -11.96 3.36
N GLN A 122 -21.98 -12.78 2.61
CA GLN A 122 -23.37 -13.09 2.92
C GLN A 122 -23.50 -13.97 4.17
N ILE A 123 -22.76 -15.07 4.26
CA ILE A 123 -22.81 -16.03 5.37
C ILE A 123 -22.46 -15.36 6.70
N LEU A 124 -21.44 -14.52 6.70
CA LEU A 124 -20.93 -13.86 7.90
C LEU A 124 -21.54 -12.47 8.14
N HIS A 125 -22.44 -12.03 7.25
CA HIS A 125 -23.06 -10.70 7.28
C HIS A 125 -22.03 -9.56 7.36
N LEU A 126 -20.96 -9.65 6.58
CA LEU A 126 -19.90 -8.63 6.51
C LEU A 126 -20.37 -7.43 5.67
N LYS A 127 -19.85 -6.24 5.98
CA LYS A 127 -20.01 -5.05 5.15
C LYS A 127 -19.26 -5.21 3.83
N ASP A 128 -18.02 -5.67 3.89
CA ASP A 128 -17.23 -6.04 2.73
C ASP A 128 -16.02 -6.92 3.11
N ILE A 129 -15.34 -7.46 2.11
CA ILE A 129 -14.02 -8.09 2.25
C ILE A 129 -13.10 -7.42 1.23
N VAL A 130 -12.00 -6.83 1.70
CA VAL A 130 -11.05 -6.05 0.91
C VAL A 130 -9.68 -6.69 0.94
N TRP A 131 -8.97 -6.56 -0.17
CA TRP A 131 -7.60 -7.01 -0.36
C TRP A 131 -6.71 -5.79 -0.59
N ASN A 132 -5.75 -5.53 0.30
CA ASN A 132 -4.93 -4.31 0.29
C ASN A 132 -3.44 -4.59 0.02
N ILE A 133 -3.12 -5.70 -0.63
CA ILE A 133 -1.74 -6.11 -0.89
C ILE A 133 -1.54 -6.22 -2.40
N GLU A 134 -0.34 -5.91 -2.87
CA GLU A 134 0.01 -5.92 -4.29
C GLU A 134 0.06 -7.32 -4.93
N TRP A 135 -0.16 -8.39 -4.16
CA TRP A 135 -0.10 -9.74 -4.69
C TRP A 135 -1.34 -10.05 -5.53
N GLY A 136 -1.16 -10.84 -6.60
CA GLY A 136 -2.22 -11.13 -7.55
C GLY A 136 -3.41 -11.90 -6.95
N MET A 137 -4.55 -11.85 -7.65
CA MET A 137 -5.84 -12.43 -7.24
C MET A 137 -5.80 -13.91 -6.82
N ARG A 138 -4.83 -14.70 -7.31
CA ARG A 138 -4.60 -16.07 -6.84
C ARG A 138 -4.36 -16.14 -5.33
N TYR A 139 -3.55 -15.23 -4.81
CA TYR A 139 -3.28 -15.15 -3.38
C TYR A 139 -4.55 -14.77 -2.64
N PHE A 140 -5.25 -13.73 -3.11
CA PHE A 140 -6.53 -13.32 -2.51
C PHE A 140 -7.52 -14.48 -2.40
N LYS A 141 -7.68 -15.27 -3.47
CA LYS A 141 -8.50 -16.49 -3.44
C LYS A 141 -8.05 -17.47 -2.36
N SER A 142 -6.75 -17.74 -2.26
CA SER A 142 -6.22 -18.64 -1.22
C SER A 142 -6.54 -18.14 0.19
N TYR A 143 -6.39 -16.85 0.46
CA TYR A 143 -6.73 -16.26 1.76
C TYR A 143 -8.22 -16.36 2.07
N LEU A 144 -9.08 -16.13 1.07
CA LEU A 144 -10.53 -16.34 1.22
C LEU A 144 -10.85 -17.80 1.55
N GLN A 145 -10.18 -18.77 0.92
CA GLN A 145 -10.38 -20.20 1.19
C GLN A 145 -9.93 -20.56 2.61
N CYS A 146 -8.74 -20.12 3.03
CA CYS A 146 -8.26 -20.32 4.40
C CYS A 146 -9.23 -19.70 5.42
N PHE A 147 -9.74 -18.51 5.13
CA PHE A 147 -10.72 -17.85 6.00
C PHE A 147 -12.07 -18.56 6.01
N GLN A 148 -12.51 -19.10 4.87
CA GLN A 148 -13.72 -19.93 4.78
C GLN A 148 -13.60 -21.18 5.66
N GLU A 149 -12.48 -21.90 5.58
CA GLU A 149 -12.21 -23.06 6.42
C GLU A 149 -12.25 -22.68 7.90
N LEU A 150 -11.63 -21.55 8.26
CA LEU A 150 -11.63 -21.02 9.62
C LEU A 150 -13.04 -20.72 10.13
N ALA A 151 -13.85 -20.06 9.31
CA ALA A 151 -15.22 -19.69 9.64
C ALA A 151 -16.11 -20.93 9.82
N CYS A 152 -15.90 -21.97 9.01
CA CYS A 152 -16.59 -23.26 9.13
C CYS A 152 -16.19 -24.03 10.40
N GLN A 153 -14.91 -23.99 10.78
CA GLN A 153 -14.42 -24.66 11.99
C GLN A 153 -14.86 -23.95 13.28
N TYR A 154 -14.92 -22.61 13.28
CA TYR A 154 -15.21 -21.79 14.46
C TYR A 154 -16.35 -20.79 14.23
N PRO A 155 -17.57 -21.23 13.89
CA PRO A 155 -18.67 -20.33 13.50
C PRO A 155 -19.08 -19.37 14.62
N ALA A 156 -19.05 -19.84 15.88
CA ALA A 156 -19.38 -19.00 17.04
C ALA A 156 -18.40 -17.84 17.22
N TRP A 157 -17.15 -17.99 16.76
CA TRP A 157 -16.14 -16.95 16.91
C TRP A 157 -16.25 -15.87 15.83
N MET A 158 -16.98 -16.12 14.74
CA MET A 158 -17.16 -15.15 13.66
C MET A 158 -18.23 -14.09 13.96
N ILE A 159 -19.04 -14.29 15.00
CA ILE A 159 -20.13 -13.37 15.40
C ILE A 159 -19.68 -11.89 15.50
N PRO A 160 -18.50 -11.55 16.09
CA PRO A 160 -18.03 -10.17 16.20
C PRO A 160 -17.76 -9.47 14.86
N LEU A 161 -17.64 -10.22 13.75
CA LEU A 161 -17.37 -9.65 12.43
C LEU A 161 -18.61 -9.07 11.75
N LYS A 162 -19.81 -9.40 12.23
CA LYS A 162 -21.07 -8.95 11.63
C LYS A 162 -21.10 -7.43 11.48
N GLY A 163 -21.41 -6.96 10.27
CA GLY A 163 -21.49 -5.54 9.92
C GLY A 163 -20.15 -4.83 9.73
N ARG A 164 -19.02 -5.54 9.80
CA ARG A 164 -17.67 -4.96 9.63
C ARG A 164 -17.08 -5.28 8.26
N CYS A 165 -16.07 -4.51 7.86
CA CYS A 165 -15.22 -4.87 6.74
C CYS A 165 -14.08 -5.77 7.23
N LEU A 166 -13.82 -6.86 6.53
CA LEU A 166 -12.62 -7.66 6.70
C LEU A 166 -11.57 -7.16 5.70
N VAL A 167 -10.33 -6.96 6.12
CA VAL A 167 -9.25 -6.52 5.24
C VAL A 167 -8.06 -7.45 5.40
N PHE A 168 -7.57 -7.95 4.28
CA PHE A 168 -6.31 -8.67 4.20
C PHE A 168 -5.18 -7.68 3.91
N ASP A 169 -4.22 -7.57 4.82
CA ASP A 169 -3.10 -6.62 4.78
C ASP A 169 -1.83 -7.29 5.36
N HIS A 170 -0.74 -6.56 5.49
CA HIS A 170 0.49 -6.98 6.17
C HIS A 170 0.34 -6.97 7.70
N GLN A 171 -0.58 -6.17 8.24
CA GLN A 171 -0.78 -6.01 9.69
C GLN A 171 -1.97 -6.80 10.22
N THR A 172 -1.99 -7.06 11.53
CA THR A 172 -3.15 -7.64 12.23
C THR A 172 -3.69 -6.65 13.25
N GLY A 173 -4.99 -6.41 13.29
CA GLY A 173 -5.59 -5.50 14.25
C GLY A 173 -7.00 -5.02 13.91
N VAL A 174 -7.42 -3.93 14.55
CA VAL A 174 -8.66 -3.22 14.25
C VAL A 174 -8.31 -1.78 13.87
N SER A 175 -8.69 -1.38 12.67
CA SER A 175 -8.49 -0.01 12.19
C SER A 175 -9.38 1.00 12.92
N PHE A 176 -9.06 2.29 12.83
CA PHE A 176 -9.92 3.34 13.38
C PHE A 176 -11.31 3.39 12.69
N GLU A 177 -11.43 2.92 11.44
CA GLU A 177 -12.72 2.78 10.75
C GLU A 177 -13.55 1.57 11.24
N GLY A 178 -12.99 0.77 12.15
CA GLY A 178 -13.63 -0.44 12.68
C GLY A 178 -13.48 -1.67 11.79
N HIS A 179 -12.67 -1.59 10.72
CA HIS A 179 -12.32 -2.75 9.90
C HIS A 179 -11.41 -3.71 10.67
N VAL A 180 -11.64 -5.01 10.49
CA VAL A 180 -10.82 -6.07 11.07
C VAL A 180 -9.75 -6.46 10.08
N ILE A 181 -8.49 -6.32 10.47
CA ILE A 181 -7.33 -6.50 9.61
C ILE A 181 -6.66 -7.82 9.95
N LEU A 182 -6.52 -8.69 8.96
CA LEU A 182 -5.85 -9.97 9.08
C LEU A 182 -4.55 -9.93 8.29
N SER A 183 -3.43 -10.21 8.96
CA SER A 183 -2.14 -10.27 8.28
C SER A 183 -2.06 -11.47 7.35
N CYS A 184 -1.59 -11.22 6.14
CA CYS A 184 -1.27 -12.22 5.12
C CYS A 184 0.12 -12.85 5.30
N GLU A 185 0.99 -12.23 6.11
CA GLU A 185 2.35 -12.71 6.38
C GLU A 185 2.33 -13.80 7.46
N ASP A 186 1.49 -13.62 8.48
CA ASP A 186 1.35 -14.54 9.61
C ASP A 186 0.02 -15.31 9.54
N VAL A 187 -0.11 -16.19 8.54
CA VAL A 187 -1.28 -17.08 8.35
C VAL A 187 -1.26 -18.24 9.35
N THR A 188 -1.17 -17.93 10.64
CA THR A 188 -1.49 -18.92 11.66
C THR A 188 -2.95 -18.75 12.05
N THR A 189 -3.72 -19.83 11.95
CA THR A 189 -5.10 -19.96 12.43
C THR A 189 -5.28 -19.29 13.80
N TYR A 190 -4.28 -19.41 14.68
CA TYR A 190 -4.26 -18.79 16.00
C TYR A 190 -4.31 -17.26 15.98
N ASN A 191 -3.46 -16.60 15.17
CA ASN A 191 -3.38 -15.13 15.14
C ASN A 191 -4.69 -14.52 14.63
N TRP A 192 -5.27 -15.09 13.58
CA TRP A 192 -6.54 -14.63 13.03
C TRP A 192 -7.69 -14.82 14.03
N LEU A 193 -7.78 -15.98 14.68
CA LEU A 193 -8.82 -16.20 15.69
C LEU A 193 -8.69 -15.26 16.88
N TYR A 194 -7.45 -15.03 17.35
CA TYR A 194 -7.20 -14.14 18.48
C TYR A 194 -7.70 -12.71 18.21
N ILE A 195 -7.42 -12.15 17.03
CA ILE A 195 -7.90 -10.80 16.71
C ILE A 195 -9.42 -10.78 16.57
N ILE A 196 -10.02 -11.79 15.93
CA ILE A 196 -11.48 -11.89 15.75
C ILE A 196 -12.20 -11.93 17.11
N GLN A 197 -11.69 -12.70 18.07
CA GLN A 197 -12.25 -12.78 19.42
C GLN A 197 -12.11 -11.48 20.21
N SER A 198 -11.03 -10.74 19.98
CA SER A 198 -10.75 -9.49 20.70
C SER A 198 -11.43 -8.26 20.07
N VAL A 199 -12.07 -8.36 18.91
CA VAL A 199 -12.77 -7.25 18.22
C VAL A 199 -13.67 -6.45 19.17
N ASN A 200 -14.47 -7.13 19.99
CA ASN A 200 -15.42 -6.46 20.91
C ASN A 200 -14.72 -5.60 21.98
N GLN A 201 -13.45 -5.88 22.29
CA GLN A 201 -12.66 -5.10 23.24
C GLN A 201 -12.33 -3.71 22.67
N TYR A 202 -12.29 -3.58 21.34
CA TYR A 202 -12.01 -2.32 20.64
C TYR A 202 -13.24 -1.41 20.49
N GLU A 203 -14.46 -1.88 20.78
CA GLU A 203 -15.69 -1.07 20.67
C GLU A 203 -15.64 0.20 21.51
N LYS A 204 -15.12 0.10 22.75
CA LYS A 204 -14.95 1.26 23.63
C LYS A 204 -13.98 2.30 23.05
N LEU A 205 -13.00 1.87 22.26
CA LEU A 205 -12.05 2.76 21.61
C LEU A 205 -12.67 3.39 20.36
N LEU A 206 -13.36 2.61 19.53
CA LEU A 206 -14.07 3.12 18.35
C LEU A 206 -15.09 4.21 18.74
N GLN A 207 -15.80 4.04 19.85
CA GLN A 207 -16.72 5.06 20.39
C GLN A 207 -16.04 6.37 20.85
N GLN A 208 -14.72 6.37 21.07
CA GLN A 208 -13.97 7.55 21.46
C GLN A 208 -13.48 8.36 20.25
N ILE A 209 -13.40 7.76 19.06
CA ILE A 209 -12.88 8.43 17.86
C ILE A 209 -13.61 9.74 17.56
N PRO A 210 -14.96 9.78 17.48
CA PRO A 210 -15.65 11.03 17.16
C PRO A 210 -15.39 12.13 18.20
N LYS A 211 -15.18 11.75 19.47
CA LYS A 211 -14.85 12.69 20.54
C LYS A 211 -13.42 13.23 20.40
N ALA A 212 -12.47 12.37 20.01
CA ALA A 212 -11.08 12.76 19.78
C ALA A 212 -10.98 13.71 18.57
N GLU A 213 -11.62 13.38 17.46
CA GLU A 213 -11.68 14.23 16.26
C GLU A 213 -12.38 15.56 16.54
N HIS A 214 -13.52 15.53 17.25
CA HIS A 214 -14.21 16.75 17.64
C HIS A 214 -13.35 17.62 18.57
N SER A 215 -12.56 17.01 19.45
CA SER A 215 -11.65 17.76 20.33
C SER A 215 -10.56 18.48 19.53
N LEU A 216 -9.95 17.79 18.56
CA LEU A 216 -8.98 18.40 17.65
C LEU A 216 -9.61 19.52 16.81
N SER A 217 -10.77 19.23 16.21
CA SER A 217 -11.56 20.19 15.42
C SER A 217 -11.84 21.44 16.24
N LYS A 218 -12.32 21.29 17.48
CA LYS A 218 -12.64 22.41 18.37
C LYS A 218 -11.42 23.27 18.69
N VAL A 219 -10.28 22.66 19.00
CA VAL A 219 -9.04 23.40 19.26
C VAL A 219 -8.63 24.22 18.05
N LEU A 220 -8.75 23.64 16.86
CA LEU A 220 -8.46 24.30 15.59
C LEU A 220 -9.70 25.01 15.01
N ARG A 221 -10.49 25.66 15.87
CA ARG A 221 -11.61 26.54 15.49
C ARG A 221 -12.62 25.92 14.51
N GLY A 222 -12.94 24.64 14.68
CA GLY A 222 -13.95 23.93 13.89
C GLY A 222 -13.45 23.39 12.55
N ILE A 223 -12.13 23.28 12.34
CA ILE A 223 -11.58 22.63 11.14
C ILE A 223 -12.14 21.21 10.97
N LYS A 224 -12.35 20.77 9.73
CA LYS A 224 -12.80 19.40 9.45
C LYS A 224 -11.62 18.45 9.56
N VAL A 225 -11.68 17.50 10.50
CA VAL A 225 -10.74 16.39 10.54
C VAL A 225 -11.22 15.39 9.49
N ASP A 226 -10.37 15.11 8.50
CA ASP A 226 -10.64 14.17 7.42
C ASP A 226 -9.59 13.05 7.44
N HIS A 227 -9.90 11.98 6.70
CA HIS A 227 -8.99 10.86 6.51
C HIS A 227 -8.74 10.70 5.02
N GLN A 228 -7.47 10.51 4.65
CA GLN A 228 -7.17 10.17 3.28
C GLN A 228 -7.79 8.80 2.97
N LYS A 229 -8.59 8.77 1.90
CA LYS A 229 -9.27 7.54 1.44
C LYS A 229 -8.32 6.41 1.06
N PHE A 230 -7.06 6.76 0.77
CA PHE A 230 -6.00 5.87 0.32
C PHE A 230 -4.83 5.86 1.30
N GLN A 231 -5.10 6.15 2.58
CA GLN A 231 -4.08 6.08 3.62
C GLN A 231 -3.80 4.62 3.97
N LEU A 232 -2.55 4.35 4.34
CA LEU A 232 -2.18 3.14 5.04
C LEU A 232 -3.13 2.89 6.22
N ILE A 233 -3.46 1.63 6.46
CA ILE A 233 -4.37 1.25 7.53
C ILE A 233 -3.79 1.68 8.89
N ILE A 234 -4.53 2.51 9.63
CA ILE A 234 -4.15 2.96 10.98
C ILE A 234 -4.99 2.23 12.03
N MET A 235 -4.31 1.62 13.00
CA MET A 235 -4.95 0.96 14.14
C MET A 235 -5.61 1.95 15.09
N VAL A 236 -6.79 1.58 15.61
CA VAL A 236 -7.62 2.48 16.44
C VAL A 236 -6.90 3.06 17.66
N GLN A 237 -6.11 2.24 18.36
CA GLN A 237 -5.35 2.67 19.55
C GLN A 237 -4.33 3.76 19.20
N MET A 238 -3.59 3.54 18.12
CA MET A 238 -2.60 4.49 17.63
C MET A 238 -3.30 5.80 17.24
N TYR A 239 -4.38 5.72 16.48
CA TYR A 239 -5.10 6.90 16.01
C TYR A 239 -5.58 7.80 17.16
N ILE A 240 -6.27 7.24 18.16
CA ILE A 240 -6.78 8.00 19.32
C ILE A 240 -5.64 8.63 20.12
N HIS A 241 -4.58 7.84 20.39
CA HIS A 241 -3.43 8.32 21.15
C HIS A 241 -2.77 9.50 20.44
N GLN A 242 -2.57 9.38 19.13
CA GLN A 242 -1.92 10.40 18.32
C GLN A 242 -2.77 11.67 18.19
N LEU A 243 -4.09 11.55 17.94
CA LEU A 243 -5.01 12.69 17.97
C LEU A 243 -4.97 13.42 19.32
N GLY A 244 -4.98 12.66 20.43
CA GLY A 244 -4.94 13.23 21.77
C GLY A 244 -3.66 14.01 22.05
N ARG A 245 -2.50 13.52 21.59
CA ARG A 245 -1.21 14.21 21.72
C ARG A 245 -1.20 15.54 20.96
N LEU A 246 -1.61 15.54 19.69
CA LEU A 246 -1.67 16.74 18.87
C LEU A 246 -2.65 17.77 19.45
N THR A 247 -3.84 17.31 19.84
CA THR A 247 -4.86 18.15 20.48
C THR A 247 -4.34 18.81 21.76
N SER A 248 -3.66 18.04 22.61
CA SER A 248 -3.08 18.55 23.86
C SER A 248 -1.97 19.57 23.62
N ALA A 249 -1.12 19.34 22.61
CA ALA A 249 -0.09 20.29 22.22
C ALA A 249 -0.68 21.62 21.73
N LEU A 250 -1.76 21.55 20.95
CA LEU A 250 -2.45 22.73 20.43
C LEU A 250 -3.24 23.50 21.50
N TYR A 251 -3.85 22.82 22.48
CA TYR A 251 -4.44 23.50 23.63
C TYR A 251 -3.40 24.33 24.39
N LYS A 252 -2.25 23.73 24.72
CA LYS A 252 -1.15 24.41 25.42
C LYS A 252 -0.64 25.61 24.62
N TYR A 253 -0.50 25.45 23.31
CA TYR A 253 -0.10 26.54 22.42
C TYR A 253 -1.12 27.69 22.46
N ASN A 254 -2.41 27.39 22.31
CA ASN A 254 -3.46 28.40 22.29
C ASN A 254 -3.60 29.13 23.63
N GLU A 255 -3.37 28.46 24.76
CA GLU A 255 -3.34 29.10 26.09
C GLU A 255 -2.18 30.09 26.25
N LEU A 256 -1.01 29.78 25.69
CA LEU A 256 0.20 30.59 25.86
C LEU A 256 0.33 31.73 24.86
N TYR A 257 0.02 31.48 23.59
CA TYR A 257 0.29 32.41 22.49
C TYR A 257 -0.99 32.93 21.83
N GLY A 258 -2.09 32.18 21.93
CA GLY A 258 -3.28 32.38 21.12
C GLY A 258 -3.04 32.09 19.63
N PHE A 259 -4.11 31.88 18.88
CA PHE A 259 -4.01 31.76 17.42
C PHE A 259 -3.85 33.14 16.74
N PRO A 260 -3.20 33.20 15.55
CA PRO A 260 -3.03 34.42 14.79
C PRO A 260 -4.34 35.18 14.54
N LYS A 261 -4.28 36.51 14.51
CA LYS A 261 -5.45 37.38 14.27
C LYS A 261 -6.02 37.25 12.86
N GLU A 262 -5.18 36.82 11.92
CA GLU A 262 -5.53 36.60 10.51
C GLU A 262 -6.42 35.38 10.31
N TRP A 263 -6.45 34.46 11.28
CA TRP A 263 -7.36 33.32 11.24
C TRP A 263 -8.78 33.81 11.43
N SER A 264 -9.68 33.35 10.57
CA SER A 264 -11.12 33.50 10.78
C SER A 264 -11.53 32.92 12.14
N GLY A 265 -12.67 33.39 12.66
CA GLY A 265 -13.25 32.84 13.88
C GLY A 265 -13.62 31.36 13.75
N CYS A 266 -13.72 30.84 12.51
CA CYS A 266 -14.07 29.46 12.18
C CYS A 266 -13.24 28.98 10.98
N LEU A 267 -12.69 27.77 11.07
CA LEU A 267 -11.91 27.11 10.02
C LEU A 267 -12.66 25.93 9.37
N ALA A 268 -14.00 25.88 9.48
CA ALA A 268 -14.81 24.76 8.98
C ALA A 268 -14.74 24.55 7.46
N ASP A 269 -14.25 25.52 6.70
CA ASP A 269 -14.04 25.39 5.26
C ASP A 269 -12.74 24.65 4.91
N PHE A 270 -11.83 24.51 5.87
CA PHE A 270 -10.57 23.79 5.72
C PHE A 270 -10.66 22.35 6.23
N GLN A 271 -9.74 21.53 5.73
CA GLN A 271 -9.61 20.12 6.08
C GLN A 271 -8.20 19.84 6.58
N ILE A 272 -8.10 19.02 7.62
CA ILE A 272 -6.83 18.54 8.18
C ILE A 272 -6.83 17.02 8.21
N VAL A 273 -5.74 16.42 7.74
CA VAL A 273 -5.46 14.98 7.79
C VAL A 273 -4.28 14.77 8.71
N VAL A 274 -4.46 13.89 9.71
CA VAL A 274 -3.45 13.61 10.72
C VAL A 274 -2.72 12.31 10.37
N GLU A 275 -1.44 12.40 10.07
CA GLU A 275 -0.59 11.24 9.76
C GLU A 275 0.08 10.69 11.00
N CYS A 276 -0.16 9.39 11.27
CA CYS A 276 0.41 8.68 12.42
C CYS A 276 1.85 8.17 12.18
N LYS A 277 2.47 8.55 11.06
CA LYS A 277 3.87 8.24 10.72
C LYS A 277 4.71 9.53 10.75
N ALA A 278 6.04 9.37 10.71
CA ALA A 278 6.93 10.50 10.46
C ALA A 278 6.65 11.04 9.06
N GLY A 279 6.59 12.36 8.93
CA GLY A 279 6.27 13.04 7.69
C GLY A 279 6.61 14.53 7.82
N GLN A 280 6.38 15.28 6.75
CA GLN A 280 6.50 16.74 6.75
C GLN A 280 5.12 17.38 6.74
N LEU A 281 5.04 18.62 7.21
CA LEU A 281 3.85 19.44 6.98
C LEU A 281 3.68 19.67 5.49
N MET A 282 2.51 19.30 4.96
CA MET A 282 2.23 19.40 3.53
C MET A 282 0.83 19.96 3.28
N LEU A 283 0.70 20.76 2.24
CA LEU A 283 -0.61 21.12 1.68
C LEU A 283 -0.83 20.22 0.47
N SER A 284 -1.82 19.34 0.55
CA SER A 284 -2.11 18.39 -0.51
C SER A 284 -2.54 19.12 -1.80
N PRO A 285 -2.45 18.45 -2.96
CA PRO A 285 -3.05 18.94 -4.20
C PRO A 285 -4.57 19.17 -4.08
N SER A 286 -5.25 18.41 -3.21
CA SER A 286 -6.68 18.58 -2.89
C SER A 286 -6.98 19.75 -1.94
N GLY A 287 -5.97 20.44 -1.42
CA GLY A 287 -6.12 21.58 -0.50
C GLY A 287 -6.29 21.19 0.97
N GLN A 288 -5.96 19.95 1.34
CA GLN A 288 -5.99 19.45 2.71
C GLN A 288 -4.64 19.70 3.40
N PHE A 289 -4.67 20.11 4.66
CA PHE A 289 -3.46 20.17 5.48
C PHE A 289 -3.10 18.77 5.97
N ILE A 290 -1.98 18.24 5.52
CA ILE A 290 -1.44 16.95 5.96
C ILE A 290 -0.41 17.23 7.04
N VAL A 291 -0.64 16.64 8.22
CA VAL A 291 0.10 16.97 9.44
C VAL A 291 0.59 15.72 10.14
N PRO A 292 1.92 15.55 10.31
CA PRO A 292 2.45 14.46 11.11
C PRO A 292 2.21 14.74 12.58
N VAL A 293 1.89 13.71 13.37
CA VAL A 293 1.53 13.89 14.78
C VAL A 293 2.69 14.40 15.65
N SER A 294 3.92 14.14 15.21
CA SER A 294 5.13 14.67 15.86
C SER A 294 5.32 16.17 15.65
N CYS A 295 4.52 16.82 14.81
CA CYS A 295 4.64 18.24 14.51
C CYS A 295 4.45 19.11 15.76
N PRO A 296 5.40 20.01 16.07
CA PRO A 296 5.20 21.03 17.08
C PRO A 296 4.01 21.94 16.73
N ALA A 297 3.21 22.30 17.74
CA ALA A 297 2.02 23.13 17.54
C ALA A 297 2.33 24.50 16.91
N PHE A 298 3.48 25.09 17.24
CA PHE A 298 3.93 26.36 16.63
C PHE A 298 4.12 26.21 15.11
N ASP A 299 4.83 25.17 14.67
CA ASP A 299 5.12 24.93 13.26
C ASP A 299 3.84 24.68 12.47
N LEU A 300 2.90 23.92 13.06
CA LEU A 300 1.59 23.69 12.47
C LEU A 300 0.82 25.01 12.26
N VAL A 301 0.76 25.86 13.28
CA VAL A 301 0.02 27.12 13.22
C VAL A 301 0.65 28.09 12.20
N ASP A 302 1.97 28.22 12.20
CA ASP A 302 2.70 29.04 11.23
C ASP A 302 2.49 28.53 9.79
N PHE A 303 2.61 27.22 9.59
CA PHE A 303 2.39 26.57 8.29
C PHE A 303 0.98 26.79 7.77
N MET A 304 -0.05 26.57 8.58
CA MET A 304 -1.43 26.81 8.19
C MET A 304 -1.63 28.27 7.80
N SER A 305 -1.14 29.21 8.61
CA SER A 305 -1.27 30.66 8.36
C SER A 305 -0.72 31.07 6.99
N LYS A 306 0.45 30.55 6.62
CA LYS A 306 1.08 30.82 5.32
C LYS A 306 0.32 30.24 4.14
N ASN A 307 -0.44 29.16 4.34
CA ASN A 307 -1.02 28.35 3.28
C ASN A 307 -2.56 28.42 3.16
N MET A 308 -3.27 29.15 4.04
CA MET A 308 -4.74 29.20 4.03
C MET A 308 -5.34 29.65 2.68
N LYS A 309 -4.78 30.68 2.04
CA LYS A 309 -5.31 31.17 0.75
C LYS A 309 -5.19 30.11 -0.35
N GLU A 310 -4.04 29.46 -0.41
CA GLU A 310 -3.77 28.39 -1.38
C GLU A 310 -4.64 27.17 -1.10
N ALA A 311 -4.82 26.80 0.17
CA ALA A 311 -5.69 25.69 0.58
C ALA A 311 -7.14 25.91 0.12
N SER A 312 -7.68 27.12 0.29
CA SER A 312 -9.04 27.46 -0.16
C SER A 312 -9.18 27.31 -1.68
N SER A 313 -8.23 27.85 -2.44
CA SER A 313 -8.20 27.76 -3.91
C SER A 313 -8.18 26.30 -4.38
N ARG A 314 -7.33 25.47 -3.77
CA ARG A 314 -7.21 24.05 -4.11
C ARG A 314 -8.45 23.23 -3.76
N LEU A 315 -9.09 23.49 -2.62
CA LEU A 315 -10.31 22.80 -2.22
C LEU A 315 -11.45 23.05 -3.22
N GLU A 316 -11.61 24.31 -3.66
CA GLU A 316 -12.60 24.69 -4.68
C GLU A 316 -12.31 24.01 -6.02
N LEU A 317 -11.06 24.09 -6.50
CA LEU A 317 -10.64 23.48 -7.76
C LEU A 317 -10.83 21.96 -7.72
N TYR A 318 -10.42 21.30 -6.64
CA TYR A 318 -10.55 19.86 -6.47
C TYR A 318 -12.02 19.42 -6.50
N ALA A 319 -12.92 20.17 -5.87
CA ALA A 319 -14.36 19.88 -5.89
C ALA A 319 -14.96 19.96 -7.31
N ILE A 320 -14.49 20.90 -8.13
CA ILE A 320 -14.88 21.03 -9.55
C ILE A 320 -14.31 19.85 -10.36
N MET A 321 -13.01 19.59 -10.23
CA MET A 321 -12.32 18.52 -10.98
C MET A 321 -12.90 17.15 -10.70
N LYS A 322 -13.27 16.85 -9.44
CA LYS A 322 -13.89 15.57 -9.08
C LYS A 322 -15.24 15.33 -9.75
N LYS A 323 -16.05 16.39 -9.94
CA LYS A 323 -17.31 16.27 -10.70
C LYS A 323 -17.05 16.02 -12.18
N GLN A 324 -16.05 16.69 -12.73
CA GLN A 324 -15.63 16.52 -14.12
C GLN A 324 -15.04 15.12 -14.38
N GLU A 325 -14.23 14.60 -13.44
CA GLU A 325 -13.68 13.25 -13.46
C GLU A 325 -14.79 12.20 -13.55
N GLN A 326 -15.83 12.30 -12.73
CA GLN A 326 -16.96 11.37 -12.78
C GLN A 326 -17.68 11.43 -14.13
N ALA A 327 -17.93 12.63 -14.66
CA ALA A 327 -18.60 12.80 -15.95
C ALA A 327 -17.78 12.19 -17.10
N ILE A 328 -16.46 12.44 -17.12
CA ILE A 328 -15.60 11.96 -18.19
C ILE A 328 -15.29 10.46 -18.06
N HIS A 329 -15.20 9.93 -16.84
CA HIS A 329 -15.05 8.50 -16.59
C HIS A 329 -16.21 7.73 -17.23
N MET A 330 -17.46 8.13 -16.96
CA MET A 330 -18.65 7.52 -17.57
C MET A 330 -18.64 7.65 -19.10
N GLN A 331 -18.21 8.81 -19.62
CA GLN A 331 -18.10 9.02 -21.06
C GLN A 331 -17.05 8.10 -21.71
N CYS A 332 -15.88 7.93 -21.07
CA CYS A 332 -14.83 7.01 -21.52
C CYS A 332 -15.33 5.57 -21.52
N MET A 333 -15.90 5.10 -20.40
CA MET A 333 -16.45 3.75 -20.27
C MET A 333 -17.44 3.44 -21.41
N SER A 334 -18.37 4.35 -21.69
CA SER A 334 -19.39 4.16 -22.72
C SER A 334 -18.85 4.29 -24.15
N LYS A 335 -18.09 5.34 -24.47
CA LYS A 335 -17.64 5.60 -25.86
C LYS A 335 -16.54 4.65 -26.32
N LEU A 336 -15.67 4.23 -25.41
CA LEU A 336 -14.54 3.36 -25.72
C LEU A 336 -14.91 1.87 -25.55
N GLY A 337 -16.05 1.57 -24.92
CA GLY A 337 -16.50 0.20 -24.66
C GLY A 337 -15.57 -0.56 -23.71
N LEU A 338 -14.96 0.13 -22.74
CA LEU A 338 -14.06 -0.49 -21.76
C LEU A 338 -14.83 -1.43 -20.84
N SER A 339 -14.19 -2.52 -20.41
CA SER A 339 -14.74 -3.38 -19.36
C SER A 339 -14.47 -2.83 -17.96
N ALA A 340 -13.38 -2.09 -17.77
CA ALA A 340 -13.07 -1.32 -16.56
C ALA A 340 -12.15 -0.15 -16.86
N LEU A 341 -12.30 0.92 -16.09
CA LEU A 341 -11.40 2.08 -16.08
C LEU A 341 -11.11 2.45 -14.63
N GLU A 342 -9.87 2.25 -14.21
CA GLU A 342 -9.38 2.53 -12.87
C GLU A 342 -8.19 3.49 -12.94
N LYS A 343 -7.74 3.98 -11.79
CA LYS A 343 -6.54 4.81 -11.68
C LYS A 343 -5.74 4.41 -10.44
N ASP A 344 -4.45 4.66 -10.44
CA ASP A 344 -3.64 4.59 -9.24
C ASP A 344 -4.03 5.71 -8.25
N ASP A 345 -3.68 5.53 -6.99
CA ASP A 345 -4.11 6.39 -5.88
C ASP A 345 -3.48 7.79 -5.93
N ASP A 346 -2.27 7.88 -6.49
CA ASP A 346 -1.50 9.11 -6.70
C ASP A 346 -1.96 9.91 -7.93
N ILE A 347 -2.78 9.32 -8.81
CA ILE A 347 -3.38 10.03 -9.94
C ILE A 347 -4.50 10.95 -9.44
N THR A 348 -4.25 12.26 -9.44
CA THR A 348 -5.26 13.25 -9.04
C THR A 348 -6.37 13.39 -10.09
N PRO A 349 -7.57 13.89 -9.72
CA PRO A 349 -8.69 14.05 -10.64
C PRO A 349 -8.36 14.86 -11.90
N ASP A 350 -7.52 15.89 -11.80
CA ASP A 350 -7.08 16.70 -12.93
C ASP A 350 -6.22 15.92 -13.94
N LEU A 351 -5.32 15.05 -13.46
CA LEU A 351 -4.53 14.16 -14.31
C LEU A 351 -5.41 13.11 -14.99
N MET A 352 -6.34 12.52 -14.23
CA MET A 352 -7.32 11.56 -14.75
C MET A 352 -8.19 12.20 -15.85
N VAL A 353 -8.74 13.38 -15.58
CA VAL A 353 -9.54 14.14 -16.55
C VAL A 353 -8.72 14.44 -17.79
N THR A 354 -7.51 14.97 -17.65
CA THR A 354 -6.63 15.30 -18.77
C THR A 354 -6.33 14.07 -19.62
N CYS A 355 -5.95 12.96 -18.99
CA CYS A 355 -5.69 11.69 -19.68
C CYS A 355 -6.93 11.20 -20.44
N CYS A 356 -8.09 11.12 -19.78
CA CYS A 356 -9.34 10.67 -20.39
C CYS A 356 -9.79 11.58 -21.54
N GLN A 357 -9.66 12.90 -21.42
CA GLN A 357 -9.96 13.84 -22.51
C GLN A 357 -9.09 13.54 -23.73
N ARG A 358 -7.79 13.32 -23.52
CA ARG A 358 -6.85 13.00 -24.59
C ARG A 358 -7.20 11.67 -25.27
N ILE A 359 -7.63 10.65 -24.50
CA ILE A 359 -8.03 9.36 -25.07
C ILE A 359 -9.28 9.55 -25.94
N LEU A 360 -10.29 10.28 -25.42
CA LEU A 360 -11.53 10.56 -26.12
C LEU A 360 -11.36 11.41 -27.39
N HIS A 361 -10.38 12.32 -27.42
CA HIS A 361 -10.07 13.09 -28.62
C HIS A 361 -9.26 12.30 -29.66
N SER A 362 -8.57 11.25 -29.22
CA SER A 362 -7.72 10.43 -30.08
C SER A 362 -8.38 9.11 -30.50
N VAL A 363 -9.68 8.91 -30.28
CA VAL A 363 -10.38 7.64 -30.55
C VAL A 363 -10.22 7.18 -31.99
N ASP A 364 -10.41 8.10 -32.95
CA ASP A 364 -10.27 7.80 -34.38
C ASP A 364 -8.84 7.34 -34.74
N PHE A 365 -7.84 7.84 -34.00
CA PHE A 365 -6.44 7.49 -34.17
C PHE A 365 -6.06 6.19 -33.44
N LEU A 366 -6.63 5.94 -32.26
CA LEU A 366 -6.38 4.73 -31.46
C LEU A 366 -7.13 3.51 -32.02
N GLY A 367 -8.18 3.75 -32.82
CA GLY A 367 -9.00 2.70 -33.45
C GLY A 367 -9.92 2.00 -32.45
N MET A 368 -10.52 0.87 -32.88
CA MET A 368 -11.40 0.04 -32.02
C MET A 368 -10.65 -0.78 -30.95
N ASN A 369 -9.34 -0.56 -30.80
CA ASN A 369 -8.45 -1.40 -30.01
C ASN A 369 -8.65 -1.27 -28.48
N LEU A 370 -9.57 -0.42 -28.04
CA LEU A 370 -9.86 -0.23 -26.61
C LEU A 370 -11.06 -1.05 -26.11
N GLN A 371 -11.87 -1.59 -27.02
CA GLN A 371 -13.09 -2.28 -26.65
C GLN A 371 -12.80 -3.54 -25.83
N GLY A 372 -13.52 -3.70 -24.71
CA GLY A 372 -13.39 -4.84 -23.80
C GLY A 372 -12.17 -4.79 -22.88
N LEU A 373 -11.23 -3.85 -23.09
CA LEU A 373 -10.04 -3.74 -22.24
C LEU A 373 -10.37 -3.25 -20.83
N ARG A 374 -9.54 -3.68 -19.88
CA ARG A 374 -9.44 -3.09 -18.55
C ARG A 374 -8.24 -2.16 -18.53
N LEU A 375 -8.50 -0.87 -18.37
CA LEU A 375 -7.46 0.15 -18.34
C LEU A 375 -7.27 0.66 -16.91
N ARG A 376 -6.01 0.84 -16.53
CA ARG A 376 -5.62 1.60 -15.35
C ARG A 376 -4.76 2.80 -15.76
N ILE A 377 -5.13 3.99 -15.32
CA ILE A 377 -4.30 5.18 -15.46
C ILE A 377 -3.27 5.19 -14.33
N SER A 378 -2.00 5.26 -14.70
CA SER A 378 -0.81 5.09 -13.85
C SER A 378 0.27 6.11 -14.26
N HIS A 379 1.51 5.85 -13.88
CA HIS A 379 2.71 6.60 -14.24
C HIS A 379 3.60 5.90 -15.27
N HIS A 380 3.31 4.63 -15.59
CA HIS A 380 4.13 3.82 -16.49
C HIS A 380 3.25 2.91 -17.37
N TYR A 381 3.85 2.39 -18.43
CA TYR A 381 3.22 1.36 -19.24
C TYR A 381 3.48 -0.03 -18.63
N SER A 382 2.44 -0.80 -18.38
CA SER A 382 2.59 -2.22 -18.00
C SER A 382 1.37 -3.04 -18.38
N LEU A 383 1.59 -4.31 -18.72
CA LEU A 383 0.54 -5.29 -18.95
C LEU A 383 0.56 -6.30 -17.80
N ARG A 384 -0.47 -6.27 -16.94
CA ARG A 384 -0.56 -7.15 -15.77
C ARG A 384 -0.83 -8.60 -16.18
N PRO A 385 -0.49 -9.59 -15.32
CA PRO A 385 -0.76 -11.01 -15.60
C PRO A 385 -2.24 -11.34 -15.77
N ASP A 386 -3.15 -10.54 -15.20
CA ASP A 386 -4.60 -10.70 -15.33
C ASP A 386 -5.20 -9.94 -16.53
N GLY A 387 -4.35 -9.33 -17.35
CA GLY A 387 -4.73 -8.63 -18.58
C GLY A 387 -5.19 -7.17 -18.38
N GLU A 388 -5.05 -6.60 -17.19
CA GLU A 388 -5.20 -5.16 -17.00
C GLU A 388 -4.02 -4.38 -17.61
N MET A 389 -4.32 -3.34 -18.38
CA MET A 389 -3.33 -2.47 -19.02
C MET A 389 -3.16 -1.17 -18.25
N CYS A 390 -1.97 -0.96 -17.71
CA CYS A 390 -1.56 0.30 -17.10
C CYS A 390 -1.00 1.23 -18.17
N ILE A 391 -1.50 2.47 -18.20
CA ILE A 391 -1.04 3.52 -19.12
C ILE A 391 -0.66 4.77 -18.32
N PRO A 392 0.44 5.45 -18.67
CA PRO A 392 0.84 6.67 -18.00
C PRO A 392 -0.14 7.80 -18.34
N TRP A 393 -0.61 8.58 -17.37
CA TRP A 393 -1.55 9.69 -17.61
C TRP A 393 -1.05 10.71 -18.65
N ASN A 394 0.27 10.87 -18.75
CA ASN A 394 0.98 11.75 -19.68
C ASN A 394 1.47 11.04 -20.95
N TRP A 395 0.86 9.90 -21.33
CA TRP A 395 1.17 9.18 -22.57
C TRP A 395 1.24 10.12 -23.78
N THR A 396 2.05 9.79 -24.79
CA THR A 396 2.27 10.66 -25.94
C THR A 396 1.88 9.95 -27.24
N THR A 397 1.51 10.75 -28.24
CA THR A 397 1.31 10.31 -29.63
C THR A 397 2.05 11.28 -30.56
N PRO A 398 2.55 10.82 -31.72
CA PRO A 398 3.36 11.64 -32.63
C PRO A 398 2.64 12.88 -33.18
N SER A 399 1.35 13.09 -32.90
CA SER A 399 0.58 14.27 -33.31
C SER A 399 0.15 15.19 -32.16
N TRP A 400 0.54 14.94 -30.91
CA TRP A 400 0.13 15.78 -29.77
C TRP A 400 1.19 16.85 -29.47
N GLN A 401 1.17 17.95 -30.22
CA GLN A 401 1.81 19.21 -29.79
C GLN A 401 0.77 20.02 -29.01
N PRO A 402 1.00 20.34 -27.72
CA PRO A 402 0.13 21.29 -27.01
C PRO A 402 0.28 22.65 -27.70
N ARG A 403 -0.83 23.22 -28.14
CA ARG A 403 -0.89 24.64 -28.52
C ARG A 403 -1.18 25.49 -27.30
#